data_AF-A0A7C5B1I0-F1
#
_entry.id   AF-A0A7C5B1I0-F1
#
_cell.length_a   1.000
_cell.length_b   1.000
_cell.length_c   1.000
_cell.angle_alpha   90.00
_cell.angle_beta   90.00
_cell.angle_gamma   90.00
#
_symmetry.space_group_name_H-M   'P 1'
#
loop_
_entity.id
_entity.type
_entity.pdbx_description
1 polymer ?
#
loop_
_entity_poly.entity_id
_entity_poly.type
_entity_poly.pdbx_seq_one_letter_code
_entity_poly.pdbx_strand_id
1 'polypeptide(L)'
;MEHKPEPSTVADDPRARDLLRRAFEATARWPKDFKGFTADLTVNVNGKETSGPVIVKGPREVSVQLSDGETQKWAQEQLSMIAVHRGPRSFEESDGKYSLTMEEDGHPFGTKLVIHGSNSFYRIKDNRITQINRKMAHPGMSPFAFTINVEESAITQDQKNLTTKYTVYYYSPTDGKLTNVESFTDTHVRVGSSDLPATRRIITYEDGQVVVKSLIFKNHKLL
;
A
#
# COMPACT_ATOMS: atom_id res chain seq x y z
N MET A 1 20.99 9.32 -0.06
CA MET A 1 21.19 9.54 1.38
C MET A 1 20.10 8.78 2.11
N GLU A 2 20.46 7.77 2.89
CA GLU A 2 19.49 7.14 3.80
C GLU A 2 19.10 8.18 4.85
N HIS A 3 17.82 8.54 4.89
CA HIS A 3 17.30 9.37 5.97
C HIS A 3 17.34 8.51 7.23
N LYS A 4 18.41 8.64 8.02
CA LYS A 4 18.48 8.03 9.34
C LYS A 4 17.39 8.71 10.17
N PRO A 5 16.38 7.98 10.65
CA PRO A 5 15.34 8.59 11.45
C PRO A 5 15.98 9.18 12.71
N GLU A 6 15.58 10.40 13.06
CA GLU A 6 16.02 10.99 14.32
C GLU A 6 15.59 10.07 15.48
N PRO A 7 16.49 9.76 16.41
CA PRO A 7 16.16 8.90 17.54
C PRO A 7 15.05 9.57 18.36
N SER A 8 13.94 8.87 18.51
CA SER A 8 12.87 9.32 19.41
C SER A 8 13.34 9.25 20.85
N THR A 9 13.05 10.28 21.63
CA THR A 9 13.23 10.28 23.10
C THR A 9 12.11 9.54 23.82
N VAL A 10 11.11 9.03 23.09
CA VAL A 10 9.95 8.32 23.63
C VAL A 10 10.33 6.86 23.87
N ALA A 11 10.07 6.39 25.10
CA ALA A 11 10.25 5.00 25.47
C ALA A 11 9.30 4.10 24.68
N ASP A 12 9.83 2.97 24.21
CA ASP A 12 9.10 2.01 23.42
C ASP A 12 8.17 1.15 24.28
N ASP A 13 6.88 1.09 23.92
CA ASP A 13 5.88 0.25 24.60
C ASP A 13 5.92 -1.18 24.03
N PRO A 14 6.32 -2.19 24.83
CA PRO A 14 6.41 -3.57 24.36
C PRO A 14 5.06 -4.15 23.92
N ARG A 15 3.93 -3.68 24.47
CA ARG A 15 2.59 -4.12 24.06
C ARG A 15 2.21 -3.54 22.69
N ALA A 16 2.53 -2.26 22.46
CA ALA A 16 2.33 -1.63 21.16
C ALA A 16 3.17 -2.33 20.07
N ARG A 17 4.42 -2.67 20.40
CA ARG A 17 5.31 -3.44 19.53
C ARG A 17 4.77 -4.81 19.19
N ASP A 18 4.34 -5.59 20.19
CA ASP A 18 3.76 -6.92 19.97
C ASP A 18 2.51 -6.84 19.07
N LEU A 19 1.62 -5.88 19.34
CA LEU A 19 0.40 -5.69 18.58
C LEU A 19 0.70 -5.35 17.11
N LEU A 20 1.64 -4.43 16.83
CA LEU A 20 2.03 -4.10 15.48
C LEU A 20 2.76 -5.25 14.79
N ARG A 21 3.64 -5.97 15.50
CA ARG A 21 4.35 -7.15 14.99
C ARG A 21 3.37 -8.23 14.54
N ARG A 22 2.39 -8.58 15.38
CA ARG A 22 1.35 -9.55 15.01
C ARG A 22 0.57 -9.13 13.78
N ALA A 23 0.16 -7.86 13.70
CA ALA A 23 -0.53 -7.36 12.51
C ALA A 23 0.36 -7.38 11.25
N PHE A 24 1.63 -7.02 11.40
CA PHE A 24 2.62 -7.08 10.33
C PHE A 24 2.81 -8.52 9.84
N GLU A 25 3.02 -9.48 10.73
CA GLU A 25 3.24 -10.89 10.40
C GLU A 25 1.97 -11.55 9.84
N ALA A 26 0.79 -11.08 10.24
CA ALA A 26 -0.49 -11.52 9.70
C ALA A 26 -0.80 -10.91 8.32
N THR A 27 -0.01 -9.95 7.83
CA THR A 27 -0.21 -9.34 6.50
C THR A 27 0.48 -10.18 5.41
N ALA A 28 -0.27 -10.55 4.37
CA ALA A 28 0.25 -11.31 3.24
C ALA A 28 1.30 -10.49 2.48
N ARG A 29 2.44 -11.12 2.17
CA ARG A 29 3.51 -10.57 1.33
C ARG A 29 4.01 -11.66 0.39
N TRP A 30 4.70 -11.25 -0.66
CA TRP A 30 5.42 -12.18 -1.52
C TRP A 30 6.56 -12.85 -0.73
N PRO A 31 6.91 -14.10 -1.08
CA PRO A 31 7.98 -14.86 -0.45
C PRO A 31 9.34 -14.14 -0.46
N LYS A 32 10.22 -14.50 0.47
CA LYS A 32 11.57 -13.92 0.58
C LYS A 32 12.42 -14.14 -0.68
N ASP A 33 12.22 -15.26 -1.36
CA ASP A 33 12.90 -15.67 -2.58
C ASP A 33 12.22 -15.17 -3.87
N PHE A 34 11.14 -14.38 -3.77
CA PHE A 34 10.41 -13.83 -4.91
C PHE A 34 11.34 -13.07 -5.87
N LYS A 35 11.39 -13.52 -7.12
CA LYS A 35 12.22 -12.92 -8.20
C LYS A 35 11.44 -12.00 -9.14
N GLY A 36 10.12 -11.97 -8.99
CA GLY A 36 9.22 -11.19 -9.82
C GLY A 36 8.22 -12.03 -10.60
N PHE A 37 7.43 -11.34 -11.41
CA PHE A 37 6.52 -11.96 -12.35
C PHE A 37 6.44 -11.17 -13.66
N THR A 38 5.98 -11.84 -14.71
CA THR A 38 5.47 -11.22 -15.92
C THR A 38 3.99 -11.48 -16.07
N ALA A 39 3.29 -10.63 -16.82
CA ALA A 39 1.90 -10.81 -17.20
C ALA A 39 1.58 -10.01 -18.46
N ASP A 40 0.44 -10.31 -19.07
CA ASP A 40 -0.20 -9.42 -20.03
C ASP A 40 -1.08 -8.44 -19.25
N LEU A 41 -0.84 -7.13 -19.42
CA LEU A 41 -1.58 -6.07 -18.76
C LEU A 41 -2.54 -5.42 -19.76
N THR A 42 -3.81 -5.30 -19.36
CA THR A 42 -4.77 -4.39 -19.98
C THR A 42 -5.06 -3.25 -19.00
N VAL A 43 -4.93 -2.02 -19.47
CA VAL A 43 -5.32 -0.80 -18.76
C VAL A 43 -6.57 -0.23 -19.40
N ASN A 44 -7.58 0.05 -18.59
CA ASN A 44 -8.79 0.75 -19.02
C ASN A 44 -8.90 2.09 -18.27
N VAL A 45 -9.05 3.19 -19.00
CA VAL A 45 -9.30 4.54 -18.48
C VAL A 45 -10.61 5.04 -19.07
N ASN A 46 -11.66 5.13 -18.24
CA ASN A 46 -13.00 5.56 -18.66
C ASN A 46 -13.51 4.85 -19.95
N GLY A 47 -13.25 3.55 -20.07
CA GLY A 47 -13.67 2.75 -21.23
C GLY A 47 -12.66 2.67 -22.37
N LYS A 48 -11.60 3.49 -22.37
CA LYS A 48 -10.52 3.39 -23.37
C LYS A 48 -9.47 2.39 -22.89
N GLU A 49 -9.21 1.38 -23.71
CA GLU A 49 -8.25 0.31 -23.38
C GLU A 49 -6.93 0.45 -24.12
N THR A 50 -5.84 0.09 -23.44
CA THR A 50 -4.53 -0.19 -24.02
C THR A 50 -3.95 -1.43 -23.35
N SER A 51 -3.15 -2.20 -24.07
CA SER A 51 -2.61 -3.46 -23.56
C SER A 51 -1.16 -3.66 -23.96
N GLY A 52 -0.44 -4.42 -23.14
CA GLY A 52 0.93 -4.84 -23.42
C GLY A 52 1.57 -5.57 -22.24
N PRO A 53 2.80 -6.06 -22.40
CA PRO A 53 3.45 -6.87 -21.39
C PRO A 53 3.94 -6.03 -20.20
N VAL A 54 4.00 -6.68 -19.05
CA VAL A 54 4.59 -6.13 -17.83
C VAL A 54 5.61 -7.09 -17.23
N ILE A 55 6.64 -6.52 -16.59
CA ILE A 55 7.60 -7.22 -15.73
C ILE A 55 7.68 -6.48 -14.40
N VAL A 56 7.50 -7.20 -13.29
CA VAL A 56 7.63 -6.67 -11.92
C VAL A 56 8.60 -7.53 -11.15
N LYS A 57 9.80 -7.04 -10.87
CA LYS A 57 10.80 -7.73 -10.02
C LYS A 57 10.86 -7.17 -8.60
N GLY A 58 10.45 -5.93 -8.44
CA GLY A 58 10.43 -5.21 -7.18
C GLY A 58 10.01 -3.75 -7.38
N PRO A 59 9.92 -2.96 -6.31
CA PRO A 59 9.39 -1.59 -6.38
C PRO A 59 10.22 -0.61 -7.23
N ARG A 60 11.47 -0.95 -7.55
CA ARG A 60 12.36 -0.14 -8.41
C ARG A 60 12.61 -0.78 -9.79
N GLU A 61 12.08 -1.97 -10.01
CA GLU A 61 12.30 -2.77 -11.21
C GLU A 61 10.96 -3.21 -11.78
N VAL A 62 10.22 -2.22 -12.27
CA VAL A 62 8.94 -2.38 -12.98
C VAL A 62 9.11 -1.87 -14.40
N SER A 63 8.71 -2.69 -15.37
CA SER A 63 8.64 -2.31 -16.77
C SER A 63 7.24 -2.59 -17.30
N VAL A 64 6.64 -1.58 -17.91
CA VAL A 64 5.34 -1.63 -18.58
C VAL A 64 5.56 -1.17 -20.01
N GLN A 65 5.01 -1.88 -20.99
CA GLN A 65 5.09 -1.51 -22.41
C GLN A 65 3.69 -1.27 -22.96
N LEU A 66 3.26 -0.01 -23.05
CA LEU A 66 1.97 0.39 -23.63
C LEU A 66 2.20 1.43 -24.72
N SER A 67 1.25 1.53 -25.66
CA SER A 67 1.32 2.51 -26.75
C SER A 67 1.13 3.97 -26.28
N ASP A 68 0.48 4.16 -25.13
CA ASP A 68 0.18 5.47 -24.56
C ASP A 68 1.15 5.77 -23.41
N GLY A 69 2.02 6.77 -23.59
CA GLY A 69 3.12 7.06 -22.65
C GLY A 69 2.68 7.53 -21.26
N GLU A 70 1.57 8.27 -21.17
CA GLU A 70 1.02 8.73 -19.89
C GLU A 70 0.41 7.55 -19.11
N THR A 71 -0.40 6.73 -19.79
CA THR A 71 -0.98 5.50 -19.22
C THR A 71 0.10 4.51 -18.80
N GLN A 72 1.16 4.38 -19.59
CA GLN A 72 2.33 3.55 -19.24
C GLN A 72 2.97 4.01 -17.94
N LYS A 73 3.27 5.32 -17.82
CA LYS A 73 3.89 5.89 -16.63
C LYS A 73 3.01 5.66 -15.40
N TRP A 74 1.71 5.97 -15.51
CA TRP A 74 0.75 5.75 -14.43
C TRP A 74 0.67 4.28 -14.01
N ALA A 75 0.57 3.34 -14.97
CA ALA A 75 0.51 1.92 -14.66
C ALA A 75 1.79 1.42 -13.97
N GLN A 76 2.95 1.91 -14.41
CA GLN A 76 4.25 1.61 -13.79
C GLN A 76 4.33 2.12 -12.35
N GLU A 77 3.82 3.32 -12.07
CA GLU A 77 3.74 3.87 -10.70
C GLU A 77 2.82 3.02 -9.80
N GLN A 78 1.64 2.62 -10.30
CA GLN A 78 0.71 1.75 -9.57
C GLN A 78 1.32 0.40 -9.21
N LEU A 79 2.01 -0.22 -10.17
CA LEU A 79 2.69 -1.50 -9.98
C LEU A 79 3.88 -1.39 -9.02
N SER A 80 4.63 -0.30 -9.11
CA SER A 80 5.71 0.00 -8.16
C SER A 80 5.15 0.12 -6.75
N MET A 81 4.00 0.78 -6.57
CA MET A 81 3.31 0.89 -5.28
C MET A 81 2.85 -0.48 -4.76
N ILE A 82 2.24 -1.32 -5.60
CA ILE A 82 1.91 -2.70 -5.23
C ILE A 82 3.17 -3.43 -4.74
N ALA A 83 4.26 -3.37 -5.49
CA ALA A 83 5.51 -4.03 -5.12
C ALA A 83 6.12 -3.48 -3.81
N VAL A 84 5.97 -2.19 -3.50
CA VAL A 84 6.39 -1.62 -2.20
C VAL A 84 5.65 -2.30 -1.05
N HIS A 85 4.34 -2.51 -1.18
CA HIS A 85 3.52 -3.06 -0.10
C HIS A 85 3.56 -4.59 -0.01
N ARG A 86 3.72 -5.27 -1.16
CA ARG A 86 3.68 -6.72 -1.27
C ARG A 86 5.06 -7.36 -1.18
N GLY A 87 6.13 -6.64 -1.50
CA GLY A 87 7.48 -7.18 -1.50
C GLY A 87 7.93 -7.71 -0.13
N PRO A 88 8.88 -8.67 -0.12
CA PRO A 88 9.39 -9.24 1.12
C PRO A 88 10.13 -8.18 1.95
N ARG A 89 9.85 -8.16 3.25
CA ARG A 89 10.56 -7.32 4.25
C ARG A 89 10.29 -7.84 5.66
N SER A 90 11.21 -7.57 6.58
CA SER A 90 11.00 -7.86 8.01
C SER A 90 10.26 -6.72 8.72
N PHE A 91 9.74 -7.02 9.92
CA PHE A 91 9.15 -6.02 10.79
C PHE A 91 10.21 -5.01 11.24
N GLU A 92 11.40 -5.49 11.61
CA GLU A 92 12.54 -4.71 12.08
C GLU A 92 13.02 -3.68 11.06
N GLU A 93 13.09 -4.04 9.77
CA GLU A 93 13.47 -3.10 8.70
C GLU A 93 12.37 -2.07 8.37
N SER A 94 11.13 -2.38 8.74
CA SER A 94 9.93 -1.60 8.44
C SER A 94 9.59 -0.65 9.59
N ASP A 95 8.42 -0.84 10.22
CA ASP A 95 7.93 0.01 11.31
C ASP A 95 8.56 -0.37 12.65
N GLY A 96 9.14 -1.56 12.76
CA GLY A 96 9.79 -2.06 13.97
C GLY A 96 11.08 -1.32 14.34
N LYS A 97 11.68 -0.55 13.43
CA LYS A 97 12.85 0.29 13.75
C LYS A 97 12.51 1.54 14.58
N TYR A 98 11.23 1.88 14.71
CA TYR A 98 10.76 3.05 15.41
C TYR A 98 10.34 2.71 16.85
N SER A 99 10.32 3.72 17.73
CA SER A 99 9.63 3.62 19.02
C SER A 99 8.12 3.65 18.80
N LEU A 100 7.40 2.81 19.54
CA LEU A 100 5.97 2.61 19.40
C LEU A 100 5.26 2.92 20.72
N THR A 101 4.14 3.63 20.65
CA THR A 101 3.22 3.80 21.78
C THR A 101 1.80 3.53 21.32
N MET A 102 0.87 3.29 22.24
CA MET A 102 -0.52 3.03 21.89
C MET A 102 -1.53 3.73 22.81
N GLU A 103 -2.73 3.91 22.28
CA GLU A 103 -3.88 4.54 22.92
C GLU A 103 -5.14 3.69 22.62
N GLU A 104 -5.87 3.32 23.68
CA GLU A 104 -7.11 2.55 23.60
C GLU A 104 -8.30 3.50 23.78
N ASP A 105 -8.69 4.17 22.70
CA ASP A 105 -9.74 5.19 22.67
C ASP A 105 -11.15 4.64 22.35
N GLY A 106 -11.31 3.31 22.28
CA GLY A 106 -12.57 2.66 21.93
C GLY A 106 -13.04 2.89 20.48
N HIS A 107 -12.19 3.43 19.61
CA HIS A 107 -12.57 3.72 18.24
C HIS A 107 -12.92 2.44 17.45
N PRO A 108 -13.91 2.45 16.54
CA PRO A 108 -14.39 1.24 15.85
C PRO A 108 -13.33 0.54 14.98
N PHE A 109 -12.31 1.28 14.55
CA PHE A 109 -11.16 0.75 13.80
C PHE A 109 -10.07 0.14 14.70
N GLY A 110 -10.23 0.18 16.02
CA GLY A 110 -9.35 -0.45 17.00
C GLY A 110 -8.27 0.47 17.57
N THR A 111 -7.38 -0.14 18.34
CA THR A 111 -6.31 0.51 19.10
C THR A 111 -5.43 1.36 18.19
N LYS A 112 -5.17 2.60 18.61
CA LYS A 112 -4.32 3.53 17.89
C LYS A 112 -2.87 3.33 18.31
N LEU A 113 -1.97 3.13 17.36
CA LEU A 113 -0.54 3.02 17.58
C LEU A 113 0.17 4.20 16.93
N VAL A 114 0.98 4.94 17.69
CA VAL A 114 1.82 6.03 17.19
C VAL A 114 3.22 5.49 16.90
N ILE A 115 3.73 5.78 15.69
CA ILE A 115 5.04 5.32 15.21
C ILE A 115 5.99 6.52 15.18
N HIS A 116 6.72 6.71 16.27
CA HIS A 116 7.55 7.90 16.50
C HIS A 116 8.73 7.96 15.52
N GLY A 117 8.98 9.12 14.92
CA GLY A 117 10.02 9.29 13.89
C GLY A 117 9.59 8.95 12.45
N SER A 118 8.36 8.45 12.26
CA SER A 118 7.76 8.22 10.94
C SER A 118 6.60 9.15 10.60
N ASN A 119 6.23 10.05 11.52
CA ASN A 119 5.06 10.93 11.43
C ASN A 119 3.78 10.19 11.04
N SER A 120 3.60 8.99 11.60
CA SER A 120 2.51 8.09 11.28
C SER A 120 1.82 7.57 12.53
N PHE A 121 0.54 7.26 12.42
CA PHE A 121 -0.17 6.41 13.37
C PHE A 121 -0.99 5.38 12.61
N TYR A 122 -1.11 4.17 13.15
CA TYR A 122 -1.97 3.12 12.61
C TYR A 122 -3.12 2.85 13.57
N ARG A 123 -4.20 2.27 13.06
CA ARG A 123 -5.18 1.57 13.90
C ARG A 123 -5.13 0.08 13.62
N ILE A 124 -5.20 -0.69 14.70
CA ILE A 124 -5.11 -2.15 14.65
C ILE A 124 -6.32 -2.76 15.34
N LYS A 125 -6.94 -3.72 14.66
CA LYS A 125 -8.05 -4.53 15.17
C LYS A 125 -7.91 -5.94 14.62
N ASP A 126 -8.14 -6.96 15.45
CA ASP A 126 -8.12 -8.38 15.03
C ASP A 126 -6.84 -8.78 14.28
N ASN A 127 -5.67 -8.36 14.78
CA ASN A 127 -4.36 -8.56 14.15
C ASN A 127 -4.28 -8.02 12.70
N ARG A 128 -5.03 -6.96 12.38
CA ARG A 128 -5.02 -6.30 11.08
C ARG A 128 -4.84 -4.80 11.24
N ILE A 129 -4.08 -4.21 10.31
CA ILE A 129 -4.04 -2.76 10.15
C ILE A 129 -5.34 -2.35 9.44
N THR A 130 -6.16 -1.56 10.12
CA THR A 130 -7.46 -1.06 9.63
C THR A 130 -7.36 0.40 9.16
N GLN A 131 -6.39 1.15 9.67
CA GLN A 131 -6.13 2.51 9.26
C GLN A 131 -4.63 2.81 9.28
N ILE A 132 -4.19 3.57 8.29
CA ILE A 132 -2.84 4.10 8.19
C ILE A 132 -2.98 5.60 8.04
N ASN A 133 -2.33 6.36 8.91
CA ASN A 133 -2.20 7.80 8.75
C ASN A 133 -0.72 8.15 8.63
N ARG A 134 -0.40 9.09 7.75
CA ARG A 134 0.96 9.61 7.61
C ARG A 134 0.94 11.06 7.19
N LYS A 135 1.82 11.86 7.81
CA LYS A 135 2.16 13.21 7.37
C LYS A 135 3.61 13.21 6.90
N MET A 136 3.85 13.62 5.66
CA MET A 136 5.18 13.73 5.09
C MET A 136 5.54 15.20 4.91
N ALA A 137 6.66 15.58 5.50
CA ALA A 137 7.29 16.87 5.29
C ALA A 137 8.77 16.58 5.03
N HIS A 138 9.24 16.91 3.83
CA HIS A 138 10.65 16.76 3.47
C HIS A 138 11.14 18.07 2.83
N PRO A 139 12.36 18.54 3.15
CA PRO A 139 12.91 19.72 2.51
C PRO A 139 12.89 19.59 0.98
N GLY A 140 12.36 20.60 0.29
CA GLY A 140 12.24 20.60 -1.17
C GLY A 140 11.02 19.87 -1.74
N MET A 141 10.12 19.37 -0.90
CA MET A 141 8.83 18.79 -1.33
C MET A 141 7.67 19.47 -0.61
N SER A 142 6.58 19.71 -1.34
CA SER A 142 5.32 20.17 -0.74
C SER A 142 4.85 19.17 0.33
N PRO A 143 4.60 19.61 1.58
CA PRO A 143 4.08 18.74 2.60
C PRO A 143 2.78 18.08 2.14
N PHE A 144 2.63 16.80 2.42
CA PHE A 144 1.40 16.07 2.10
C PHE A 144 1.02 15.12 3.21
N ALA A 145 -0.26 14.91 3.39
CA ALA A 145 -0.79 13.97 4.37
C ALA A 145 -1.86 13.09 3.75
N PHE A 146 -1.96 11.87 4.26
CA PHE A 146 -2.99 10.95 3.84
C PHE A 146 -3.43 10.02 4.97
N THR A 147 -4.67 9.55 4.84
CA THR A 147 -5.23 8.46 5.63
C THR A 147 -5.70 7.36 4.68
N ILE A 148 -5.29 6.12 4.93
CA ILE A 148 -5.81 4.93 4.25
C ILE A 148 -6.72 4.20 5.22
N ASN A 149 -7.97 3.97 4.83
CA ASN A 149 -8.87 3.07 5.53
C ASN A 149 -8.89 1.73 4.79
N VAL A 150 -8.53 0.65 5.48
CA VAL A 150 -8.60 -0.72 4.94
C VAL A 150 -9.98 -1.27 5.27
N GLU A 151 -10.83 -1.38 4.26
CA GLU A 151 -12.23 -1.77 4.41
C GLU A 151 -12.37 -3.29 4.39
N GLU A 152 -11.70 -3.96 3.46
CA GLU A 152 -11.82 -5.40 3.26
C GLU A 152 -10.46 -6.07 3.04
N SER A 153 -10.38 -7.33 3.44
CA SER A 153 -9.25 -8.20 3.14
C SER A 153 -9.72 -9.62 2.92
N ALA A 154 -9.08 -10.32 2.00
CA ALA A 154 -9.20 -11.77 1.86
C ALA A 154 -8.23 -12.47 2.82
N ILE A 155 -8.53 -13.73 3.15
CA ILE A 155 -7.58 -14.63 3.80
C ILE A 155 -6.92 -15.47 2.71
N THR A 156 -5.59 -15.44 2.66
CA THR A 156 -4.82 -16.24 1.69
C THR A 156 -4.76 -17.70 2.10
N GLN A 157 -4.27 -18.57 1.21
CA GLN A 157 -4.05 -19.99 1.54
C GLN A 157 -3.11 -20.16 2.75
N ASP A 158 -2.19 -19.23 2.96
CA ASP A 158 -1.22 -19.22 4.07
C ASP A 158 -1.79 -18.58 5.36
N GLN A 159 -3.11 -18.38 5.42
CA GLN A 159 -3.82 -17.77 6.56
C GLN A 159 -3.32 -16.35 6.89
N LYS A 160 -3.02 -15.56 5.85
CA LYS A 160 -2.61 -14.15 5.96
C LYS A 160 -3.67 -13.22 5.40
N ASN A 161 -3.73 -12.00 5.93
CA ASN A 161 -4.59 -10.92 5.49
C ASN A 161 -4.06 -10.27 4.22
N LEU A 162 -4.88 -10.27 3.18
CA LEU A 162 -4.62 -9.68 1.89
C LEU A 162 -5.61 -8.55 1.63
N THR A 163 -5.17 -7.30 1.70
CA THR A 163 -6.03 -6.14 1.43
C THR A 163 -6.66 -6.23 0.04
N THR A 164 -7.99 -6.09 -0.03
CA THR A 164 -8.77 -6.13 -1.29
C THR A 164 -9.54 -4.85 -1.52
N LYS A 165 -9.87 -4.09 -0.49
CA LYS A 165 -10.58 -2.82 -0.62
C LYS A 165 -10.10 -1.81 0.39
N TYR A 166 -9.79 -0.61 -0.09
CA TYR A 166 -9.34 0.48 0.75
C TYR A 166 -9.60 1.83 0.09
N THR A 167 -9.71 2.86 0.91
CA THR A 167 -9.89 4.24 0.45
C THR A 167 -8.79 5.11 1.02
N VAL A 168 -8.17 5.93 0.16
CA VAL A 168 -7.13 6.89 0.52
C VAL A 168 -7.72 8.28 0.50
N TYR A 169 -7.59 9.00 1.60
CA TYR A 169 -7.97 10.40 1.76
C TYR A 169 -6.69 11.23 1.81
N TYR A 170 -6.46 12.03 0.79
CA TYR A 170 -5.36 12.99 0.77
C TYR A 170 -5.86 14.33 1.27
N TYR A 171 -5.07 14.97 2.12
CA TYR A 171 -5.45 16.26 2.70
C TYR A 171 -4.23 17.13 2.96
N SER A 172 -4.49 18.43 3.00
CA SER A 172 -3.51 19.44 3.35
C SER A 172 -3.07 19.27 4.82
N PRO A 173 -1.77 19.10 5.11
CA PRO A 173 -1.31 18.94 6.49
C PRO A 173 -1.41 20.22 7.32
N THR A 174 -1.63 21.39 6.71
CA THR A 174 -1.68 22.69 7.39
C THR A 174 -3.09 23.03 7.89
N ASP A 175 -4.12 22.82 7.07
CA ASP A 175 -5.51 23.17 7.39
C ASP A 175 -6.47 21.98 7.38
N GLY A 176 -5.99 20.77 7.09
CA GLY A 176 -6.78 19.54 7.14
C GLY A 176 -7.78 19.38 6.00
N LYS A 177 -7.79 20.29 5.01
CA LYS A 177 -8.75 20.22 3.91
C LYS A 177 -8.43 19.04 2.99
N LEU A 178 -9.47 18.28 2.68
CA LEU A 178 -9.42 17.19 1.73
C LEU A 178 -9.03 17.72 0.35
N THR A 179 -8.03 17.12 -0.28
CA THR A 179 -7.55 17.47 -1.62
C THR A 179 -7.89 16.41 -2.65
N ASN A 180 -7.93 15.13 -2.26
CA ASN A 180 -8.31 14.04 -3.15
C ASN A 180 -8.81 12.83 -2.35
N VAL A 181 -9.62 11.99 -2.99
CA VAL A 181 -10.01 10.68 -2.50
C VAL A 181 -9.84 9.67 -3.61
N GLU A 182 -9.18 8.55 -3.30
CA GLU A 182 -9.00 7.43 -4.20
C GLU A 182 -9.56 6.18 -3.56
N SER A 183 -10.52 5.52 -4.21
CA SER A 183 -11.06 4.23 -3.76
C SER A 183 -10.47 3.10 -4.61
N PHE A 184 -9.94 2.08 -3.93
CA PHE A 184 -9.28 0.95 -4.55
C PHE A 184 -10.07 -0.34 -4.33
N THR A 185 -10.14 -1.16 -5.37
CA THR A 185 -10.64 -2.53 -5.28
C THR A 185 -9.68 -3.44 -6.05
N ASP A 186 -9.07 -4.38 -5.33
CA ASP A 186 -8.06 -5.29 -5.84
C ASP A 186 -8.54 -6.74 -5.75
N THR A 187 -8.22 -7.53 -6.76
CA THR A 187 -8.31 -8.99 -6.72
C THR A 187 -6.94 -9.60 -7.00
N HIS A 188 -6.77 -10.85 -6.59
CA HIS A 188 -5.47 -11.53 -6.67
C HIS A 188 -5.64 -12.94 -7.20
N VAL A 189 -4.58 -13.45 -7.82
CA VAL A 189 -4.46 -14.84 -8.27
C VAL A 189 -3.20 -15.45 -7.67
N ARG A 190 -3.33 -16.69 -7.17
CA ARG A 190 -2.19 -17.46 -6.65
C ARG A 190 -1.41 -18.06 -7.81
N VAL A 191 -0.12 -17.79 -7.87
CA VAL A 191 0.84 -18.41 -8.80
C VAL A 191 2.04 -18.89 -8.00
N GLY A 192 2.31 -20.20 -8.01
CA GLY A 192 3.25 -20.81 -7.07
C GLY A 192 2.85 -20.50 -5.61
N SER A 193 3.77 -19.91 -4.84
CA SER A 193 3.56 -19.47 -3.46
C SER A 193 3.20 -17.97 -3.32
N SER A 194 2.91 -17.29 -4.44
CA SER A 194 2.69 -15.83 -4.46
C SER A 194 1.26 -15.46 -4.86
N ASP A 195 0.60 -14.63 -4.05
CA ASP A 195 -0.64 -13.95 -4.44
C ASP A 195 -0.29 -12.69 -5.26
N LEU A 196 -0.47 -12.78 -6.57
CA LEU A 196 -0.16 -11.73 -7.56
C LEU A 196 -1.42 -10.90 -7.88
N PRO A 197 -1.27 -9.62 -8.27
CA PRO A 197 -2.42 -8.80 -8.66
C PRO A 197 -3.12 -9.40 -9.89
N ALA A 198 -4.44 -9.57 -9.82
CA ALA A 198 -5.27 -10.05 -10.93
C ALA A 198 -6.08 -8.90 -11.53
N THR A 199 -6.70 -8.08 -10.68
CA THR A 199 -7.31 -6.82 -11.09
C THR A 199 -7.05 -5.74 -10.05
N ARG A 200 -7.03 -4.49 -10.51
CA ARG A 200 -7.12 -3.30 -9.68
C ARG A 200 -8.11 -2.34 -10.32
N ARG A 201 -9.00 -1.76 -9.54
CA ARG A 201 -9.84 -0.62 -9.94
C ARG A 201 -9.56 0.54 -9.00
N ILE A 202 -9.39 1.71 -9.58
CA ILE A 202 -9.25 2.98 -8.86
C ILE A 202 -10.37 3.91 -9.33
N ILE A 203 -11.10 4.47 -8.37
CA ILE A 203 -12.14 5.47 -8.60
C ILE A 203 -11.67 6.77 -7.95
N THR A 204 -11.64 7.84 -8.73
CA THR A 204 -11.24 9.19 -8.32
C THR A 204 -12.28 10.21 -8.81
N TYR A 205 -12.21 11.43 -8.27
CA TYR A 205 -12.95 12.59 -8.78
C TYR A 205 -11.95 13.64 -9.23
N GLU A 206 -11.90 13.88 -10.54
CA GLU A 206 -10.92 14.75 -11.20
C GLU A 206 -11.68 15.71 -12.11
N ASP A 207 -11.39 17.01 -12.05
CA ASP A 207 -11.94 18.05 -12.94
C ASP A 207 -13.47 18.02 -13.11
N GLY A 208 -14.21 17.81 -12.02
CA GLY A 208 -15.67 17.85 -12.02
C GLY A 208 -16.36 16.53 -12.40
N GLN A 209 -15.59 15.47 -12.64
CA GLN A 209 -16.12 14.17 -13.09
C GLN A 209 -15.49 12.99 -12.35
N VAL A 210 -16.24 11.88 -12.31
CA VAL A 210 -15.70 10.60 -11.81
C VAL A 210 -14.81 10.00 -12.88
N VAL A 211 -13.59 9.63 -12.49
CA VAL A 211 -12.65 8.90 -13.34
C VAL A 211 -12.46 7.50 -12.77
N VAL A 212 -12.60 6.49 -13.63
CA VAL A 212 -12.37 5.10 -13.29
C VAL A 212 -11.22 4.57 -14.13
N LYS A 213 -10.17 4.12 -13.45
CA LYS A 213 -9.02 3.45 -14.06
C LYS A 213 -8.96 2.01 -13.56
N SER A 214 -8.62 1.07 -14.42
CA SER A 214 -8.40 -0.32 -14.00
C SER A 214 -7.23 -0.98 -14.68
N LEU A 215 -6.61 -1.92 -13.97
CA LEU A 215 -5.57 -2.82 -14.42
C LEU A 215 -6.16 -4.24 -14.40
N ILE A 216 -5.99 -4.99 -15.47
CA ILE A 216 -6.36 -6.40 -15.57
C ILE A 216 -5.13 -7.17 -16.02
N PHE A 217 -4.75 -8.19 -15.26
CA PHE A 217 -3.58 -9.02 -15.52
C PHE A 217 -4.00 -10.42 -15.96
N LYS A 218 -3.36 -10.93 -17.00
CA LYS A 218 -3.54 -12.32 -17.47
C LYS A 218 -2.20 -12.98 -17.72
N ASN A 219 -2.22 -14.31 -17.86
CA ASN A 219 -1.06 -15.11 -18.26
C ASN A 219 0.17 -14.92 -17.37
N HIS A 220 -0.03 -14.78 -16.06
CA HIS A 220 1.04 -14.60 -15.08
C HIS A 220 2.08 -15.71 -15.14
N LYS A 221 3.36 -15.34 -15.10
CA LYS A 221 4.50 -16.26 -14.98
C LYS A 221 5.47 -15.73 -13.94
N LEU A 222 5.90 -16.58 -13.01
CA LEU A 222 6.99 -16.25 -12.09
C LEU A 222 8.33 -16.20 -12.86
N LEU A 223 9.24 -15.36 -12.38
CA LEU A 223 10.62 -15.25 -12.87
C LEU A 223 11.60 -16.14 -12.11
#